data_AF-A0A5R8LQU6-F1
#
_entry.id   AF-A0A5R8LQU6-F1
#
_cell.length_a   1.000
_cell.length_b   1.000
_cell.length_c   1.000
_cell.angle_alpha   90.00
_cell.angle_beta   90.00
_cell.angle_gamma   90.00
#
_symmetry.space_group_name_H-M   'P 1'
#
loop_
_entity.id
_entity.type
_entity.pdbx_description
1 polymer ?
#
loop_
_entity_poly.entity_id
_entity_poly.type
_entity_poly.pdbx_seq_one_letter_code
_entity_poly.pdbx_strand_id
1 'polypeptide(L)'
;MKRRTLFSIIVVTLVAGCFTLFYGVHSTWTDTQSAHAVQAATNQVDTLFKDSSHQLPAAQLSQEKIAAAEASLQAARRKLTEPEQASQLASAQADLDAAKQMLTVKNAVAQKPTKLTELKTLTSESQQALAKLAKQKPTFVQTYQKQVAQLSDQEAAVAKVASLFTDADFKEPKSGLSTSEIQAALAALKHIDNQQLADQMLPAIATAQQAASDDTSSAEASVSSSTVPSSSASGSESSATNSQSTSSGSSTSNESDQSQQESSNSSSASSASSSSSQG
;
A
#
# COMPACT_ATOMS: atom_id res chain seq x y z
N MET A 1 59.96 -6.29 -0.13
CA MET A 1 59.43 -4.90 -0.03
C MET A 1 58.48 -4.62 -1.20
N LYS A 2 57.39 -3.86 -0.94
CA LYS A 2 56.59 -3.01 -1.86
C LYS A 2 56.75 -3.19 -3.39
N ARG A 3 55.66 -3.61 -4.09
CA ARG A 3 54.83 -2.86 -5.10
C ARG A 3 53.54 -3.71 -5.29
N ARG A 4 52.37 -3.47 -4.67
CA ARG A 4 51.42 -2.33 -4.66
C ARG A 4 50.97 -1.84 -6.06
N THR A 5 49.74 -2.24 -6.38
CA THR A 5 48.68 -1.44 -7.04
C THR A 5 48.88 -1.03 -8.50
N LEU A 6 48.46 -1.87 -9.46
CA LEU A 6 48.29 -1.44 -10.87
C LEU A 6 47.31 -2.24 -11.76
N PHE A 7 46.54 -3.20 -11.22
CA PHE A 7 45.61 -4.04 -12.03
C PHE A 7 44.11 -3.77 -11.83
N SER A 8 43.72 -2.74 -11.06
CA SER A 8 42.32 -2.52 -10.66
C SER A 8 41.64 -1.28 -11.26
N ILE A 9 42.22 -0.66 -12.30
CA ILE A 9 41.74 0.61 -12.89
C ILE A 9 41.33 0.49 -14.39
N ILE A 10 41.50 -0.68 -15.00
CA ILE A 10 41.27 -0.88 -16.46
C ILE A 10 39.88 -1.49 -16.78
N VAL A 11 39.16 -2.05 -15.81
CA VAL A 11 37.86 -2.73 -16.04
C VAL A 11 36.63 -1.81 -15.80
N VAL A 12 36.81 -0.63 -15.19
CA VAL A 12 35.70 0.27 -14.79
C VAL A 12 35.40 1.36 -15.83
N THR A 13 36.27 1.57 -16.82
CA THR A 13 36.14 2.64 -17.84
C THR A 13 35.67 2.17 -19.22
N LEU A 14 35.20 0.92 -19.36
CA LEU A 14 34.75 0.38 -20.67
C LEU A 14 33.28 0.67 -21.03
N VAL A 15 32.51 1.34 -20.16
CA VAL A 15 31.09 1.70 -20.44
C VAL A 15 30.94 3.16 -20.91
N ALA A 16 31.97 3.99 -20.76
CA ALA A 16 31.93 5.42 -21.09
C ALA A 16 32.56 5.78 -22.47
N GLY A 17 33.05 4.79 -23.23
CA GLY A 17 34.04 5.00 -24.30
C GLY A 17 33.62 4.68 -25.75
N CYS A 18 32.34 4.45 -26.05
CA CYS A 18 31.86 4.12 -27.41
C CYS A 18 31.09 5.27 -28.10
N PHE A 19 31.49 6.52 -27.87
CA PHE A 19 30.86 7.71 -28.45
C PHE A 19 31.85 8.66 -29.14
N THR A 20 32.64 8.14 -30.08
CA THR A 20 33.29 8.97 -31.12
C THR A 20 33.75 8.07 -32.26
N LEU A 21 33.04 8.13 -33.40
CA LEU A 21 33.59 8.07 -34.76
C LEU A 21 32.42 8.06 -35.76
N PHE A 22 32.13 9.23 -36.34
CA PHE A 22 32.15 9.45 -37.78
C PHE A 22 31.95 10.96 -38.00
N TYR A 23 32.71 11.57 -38.93
CA TYR A 23 32.52 12.97 -39.31
C TYR A 23 32.57 13.13 -40.84
N GLY A 24 31.50 13.65 -41.44
CA GLY A 24 31.41 14.13 -42.84
C GLY A 24 30.71 13.22 -43.87
N VAL A 25 29.48 13.58 -44.29
CA VAL A 25 28.96 13.71 -45.68
C VAL A 25 27.65 14.54 -45.63
N HIS A 26 27.73 15.86 -45.79
CA HIS A 26 26.94 16.85 -45.02
C HIS A 26 25.45 17.14 -45.40
N SER A 27 24.73 16.27 -46.13
CA SER A 27 23.30 16.51 -46.47
C SER A 27 22.37 15.29 -46.36
N THR A 28 22.88 14.06 -46.46
CA THR A 28 22.16 12.83 -46.03
C THR A 28 22.53 12.44 -44.59
N TRP A 29 23.50 13.14 -44.02
CA TRP A 29 24.10 12.87 -42.71
C TRP A 29 23.21 13.18 -41.52
N THR A 30 22.53 14.32 -41.57
CA THR A 30 21.81 14.88 -40.41
C THR A 30 20.64 14.00 -40.05
N ASP A 31 19.95 13.47 -41.07
CA ASP A 31 18.85 12.53 -40.94
C ASP A 31 19.33 11.14 -40.46
N THR A 32 20.48 10.67 -40.98
CA THR A 32 21.09 9.42 -40.49
C THR A 32 21.55 9.54 -39.03
N GLN A 33 22.08 10.70 -38.61
CA GLN A 33 22.48 10.93 -37.22
C GLN A 33 21.30 11.12 -36.27
N SER A 34 20.21 11.77 -36.71
CA SER A 34 19.01 11.93 -35.90
C SER A 34 18.31 10.58 -35.70
N ALA A 35 18.15 9.80 -36.78
CA ALA A 35 17.64 8.42 -36.73
C ALA A 35 18.49 7.53 -35.80
N HIS A 36 19.82 7.53 -35.95
CA HIS A 36 20.70 6.74 -35.07
C HIS A 36 20.66 7.20 -33.61
N ALA A 37 20.53 8.50 -33.34
CA ALA A 37 20.40 9.01 -31.98
C ALA A 37 19.06 8.59 -31.33
N VAL A 38 17.97 8.65 -32.08
CA VAL A 38 16.64 8.20 -31.64
C VAL A 38 16.65 6.69 -31.41
N GLN A 39 17.17 5.90 -32.35
CA GLN A 39 17.28 4.44 -32.20
C GLN A 39 18.15 4.05 -30.99
N ALA A 40 19.28 4.73 -30.76
CA ALA A 40 20.12 4.49 -29.58
C ALA A 40 19.41 4.86 -28.27
N ALA A 41 18.59 5.91 -28.26
CA ALA A 41 17.77 6.28 -27.11
C ALA A 41 16.64 5.28 -26.84
N THR A 42 15.93 4.83 -27.88
CA THR A 42 14.91 3.78 -27.78
C THR A 42 15.53 2.48 -27.26
N ASN A 43 16.62 2.00 -27.86
CA ASN A 43 17.34 0.82 -27.37
C ASN A 43 17.73 0.93 -25.90
N GLN A 44 18.14 2.12 -25.43
CA GLN A 44 18.48 2.36 -24.02
C GLN A 44 17.24 2.26 -23.12
N VAL A 45 16.08 2.75 -23.56
CA VAL A 45 14.77 2.61 -22.88
C VAL A 45 14.34 1.15 -22.85
N ASP A 46 14.49 0.39 -23.95
CA ASP A 46 14.17 -1.04 -24.00
C ASP A 46 14.93 -1.84 -22.92
N THR A 47 16.18 -1.45 -22.58
CA THR A 47 16.96 -2.09 -21.50
C THR A 47 16.39 -1.89 -20.09
N LEU A 48 15.40 -0.99 -19.91
CA LEU A 48 14.67 -0.80 -18.66
C LEU A 48 13.62 -1.91 -18.45
N PHE A 49 13.28 -2.66 -19.49
CA PHE A 49 12.27 -3.69 -19.49
C PHE A 49 12.87 -5.10 -19.58
N LYS A 50 12.03 -6.10 -19.31
CA LYS A 50 12.40 -7.52 -19.41
C LYS A 50 12.48 -7.99 -20.87
N ASP A 51 11.63 -7.44 -21.72
CA ASP A 51 11.42 -7.81 -23.11
C ASP A 51 10.68 -6.68 -23.85
N SER A 52 10.64 -6.75 -25.19
CA SER A 52 10.07 -5.72 -26.09
C SER A 52 8.55 -5.51 -25.97
N SER A 53 7.83 -6.25 -25.12
CA SER A 53 6.45 -5.87 -24.78
C SER A 53 6.39 -4.66 -23.83
N HIS A 54 7.52 -4.35 -23.17
CA HIS A 54 7.65 -3.33 -22.14
C HIS A 54 6.70 -3.52 -20.95
N GLN A 55 6.09 -4.70 -20.80
CA GLN A 55 5.05 -4.99 -19.81
C GLN A 55 5.59 -5.25 -18.40
N LEU A 56 6.88 -5.56 -18.26
CA LEU A 56 7.56 -5.87 -17.00
C LEU A 56 8.93 -5.19 -16.97
N PRO A 57 9.38 -4.69 -15.81
CA PRO A 57 10.69 -4.06 -15.68
C PRO A 57 11.82 -5.10 -15.76
N ALA A 58 13.00 -4.66 -16.17
CA ALA A 58 14.21 -5.43 -16.07
C ALA A 58 14.50 -5.80 -14.60
N ALA A 59 15.04 -7.00 -14.35
CA ALA A 59 15.44 -7.41 -13.01
C ALA A 59 16.38 -6.39 -12.34
N GLN A 60 17.30 -5.84 -13.14
CA GLN A 60 18.29 -4.81 -12.80
C GLN A 60 17.81 -3.38 -13.13
N LEU A 61 16.49 -3.10 -13.11
CA LEU A 61 15.98 -1.72 -13.19
C LEU A 61 16.42 -0.93 -11.93
N SER A 62 17.08 0.21 -12.15
CA SER A 62 17.62 1.11 -11.12
C SER A 62 17.50 2.58 -11.57
N GLN A 63 17.67 3.51 -10.62
CA GLN A 63 17.64 4.95 -10.89
C GLN A 63 18.73 5.39 -11.89
N GLU A 64 19.90 4.74 -11.84
CA GLU A 64 21.03 5.01 -12.75
C GLU A 64 20.68 4.67 -14.20
N LYS A 65 20.01 3.54 -14.43
CA LYS A 65 19.57 3.16 -15.79
C LYS A 65 18.51 4.09 -16.33
N ILE A 66 17.57 4.51 -15.48
CA ILE A 66 16.56 5.51 -15.83
C ILE A 66 17.22 6.84 -16.19
N ALA A 67 18.18 7.31 -15.39
CA ALA A 67 18.91 8.54 -15.67
C ALA A 67 19.74 8.46 -16.97
N ALA A 68 20.34 7.30 -17.27
CA ALA A 68 21.04 7.07 -18.54
C ALA A 68 20.08 7.08 -19.74
N ALA A 69 18.93 6.42 -19.65
CA ALA A 69 17.89 6.44 -20.68
C ALA A 69 17.31 7.84 -20.89
N GLU A 70 17.09 8.59 -19.81
CA GLU A 70 16.65 9.99 -19.86
C GLU A 70 17.68 10.90 -20.54
N ALA A 71 18.96 10.76 -20.21
CA ALA A 71 20.04 11.51 -20.86
C ALA A 71 20.11 11.20 -22.37
N SER A 72 19.97 9.92 -22.76
CA SER A 72 19.91 9.52 -24.16
C SER A 72 18.69 10.09 -24.89
N LEU A 73 17.50 10.06 -24.29
CA LEU A 73 16.29 10.67 -24.85
C LEU A 73 16.41 12.18 -25.01
N GLN A 74 16.97 12.89 -24.02
CA GLN A 74 17.23 14.33 -24.12
C GLN A 74 18.26 14.64 -25.22
N ALA A 75 19.30 13.81 -25.38
CA ALA A 75 20.29 13.97 -26.44
C ALA A 75 19.70 13.72 -27.84
N ALA A 76 18.85 12.69 -27.99
CA ALA A 76 18.13 12.43 -29.23
C ALA A 76 17.15 13.56 -29.57
N ARG A 77 16.41 14.07 -28.58
CA ARG A 77 15.44 15.17 -28.76
C ARG A 77 16.09 16.48 -29.23
N ARG A 78 17.34 16.73 -28.86
CA ARG A 78 18.14 17.88 -29.35
C ARG A 78 18.60 17.74 -30.81
N LYS A 79 18.59 16.51 -31.36
CA LYS A 79 19.00 16.19 -32.73
C LYS A 79 17.81 15.90 -33.65
N LEU A 80 16.59 16.01 -33.14
CA LEU A 80 15.37 15.63 -33.83
C LEU A 80 15.08 16.54 -35.02
N THR A 81 14.98 15.96 -36.22
CA THR A 81 14.69 16.68 -37.47
C THR A 81 13.36 16.27 -38.11
N GLU A 82 12.93 15.02 -37.93
CA GLU A 82 11.77 14.44 -38.63
C GLU A 82 10.57 14.15 -37.70
N PRO A 83 9.32 14.21 -38.21
CA PRO A 83 8.11 13.97 -37.41
C PRO A 83 7.88 12.49 -37.06
N GLU A 84 8.38 11.54 -37.86
CA GLU A 84 8.26 10.11 -37.54
C GLU A 84 9.11 9.76 -36.31
N GLN A 85 10.36 10.23 -36.31
CA GLN A 85 11.28 10.17 -35.17
C GLN A 85 10.68 10.82 -33.91
N ALA A 86 9.87 11.88 -34.07
CA ALA A 86 9.21 12.55 -32.94
C ALA A 86 8.17 11.64 -32.27
N SER A 87 7.49 10.80 -33.05
CA SER A 87 6.52 9.82 -32.56
C SER A 87 7.21 8.66 -31.83
N GLN A 88 8.32 8.15 -32.39
CA GLN A 88 9.15 7.13 -31.72
C GLN A 88 9.70 7.65 -30.38
N LEU A 89 10.24 8.89 -30.36
CA LEU A 89 10.79 9.51 -29.16
C LEU A 89 9.70 9.84 -28.12
N ALA A 90 8.47 10.15 -28.54
CA ALA A 90 7.33 10.28 -27.65
C ALA A 90 6.91 8.94 -27.02
N SER A 91 6.93 7.84 -27.78
CA SER A 91 6.68 6.49 -27.25
C SER A 91 7.75 6.09 -26.24
N ALA A 92 9.03 6.26 -26.59
CA ALA A 92 10.14 5.95 -25.70
C ALA A 92 10.16 6.83 -24.43
N GLN A 93 9.69 8.08 -24.50
CA GLN A 93 9.46 8.92 -23.32
C GLN A 93 8.33 8.36 -22.43
N ALA A 94 7.20 7.94 -23.01
CA ALA A 94 6.11 7.33 -22.25
C ALA A 94 6.55 6.02 -21.57
N ASP A 95 7.38 5.22 -22.25
CA ASP A 95 7.98 4.02 -21.67
C ASP A 95 9.01 4.34 -20.57
N LEU A 96 9.86 5.37 -20.72
CA LEU A 96 10.73 5.85 -19.64
C LEU A 96 9.92 6.26 -18.40
N ASP A 97 8.83 7.00 -18.59
CA ASP A 97 7.98 7.46 -17.49
C ASP A 97 7.21 6.30 -16.84
N ALA A 98 6.80 5.29 -17.62
CA ALA A 98 6.28 4.03 -17.09
C ALA A 98 7.34 3.27 -16.27
N ALA A 99 8.58 3.17 -16.77
CA ALA A 99 9.68 2.53 -16.04
C ALA A 99 10.01 3.25 -14.71
N LYS A 100 9.90 4.60 -14.67
CA LYS A 100 9.96 5.36 -13.41
C LYS A 100 8.87 4.93 -12.43
N GLN A 101 7.61 4.85 -12.86
CA GLN A 101 6.53 4.38 -11.99
C GLN A 101 6.73 2.92 -11.54
N MET A 102 7.23 2.03 -12.42
CA MET A 102 7.55 0.65 -12.07
C MET A 102 8.65 0.56 -11.00
N LEU A 103 9.69 1.42 -11.08
CA LEU A 103 10.74 1.48 -10.07
C LEU A 103 10.20 1.97 -8.72
N THR A 104 9.33 3.00 -8.70
CA THR A 104 8.65 3.45 -7.48
C THR A 104 7.89 2.31 -6.79
N VAL A 105 7.06 1.58 -7.53
CA VAL A 105 6.30 0.43 -6.99
C VAL A 105 7.25 -0.67 -6.48
N LYS A 106 8.25 -1.06 -7.28
CA LYS A 106 9.25 -2.09 -6.94
C LYS A 106 10.02 -1.73 -5.66
N ASN A 107 10.40 -0.47 -5.50
CA ASN A 107 11.13 0.00 -4.32
C ASN A 107 10.23 0.06 -3.08
N ALA A 108 8.98 0.50 -3.22
CA ALA A 108 8.02 0.57 -2.12
C ALA A 108 7.74 -0.81 -1.52
N VAL A 109 7.44 -1.82 -2.35
CA VAL A 109 7.15 -3.18 -1.88
C VAL A 109 8.40 -3.90 -1.32
N ALA A 110 9.60 -3.47 -1.70
CA ALA A 110 10.86 -4.04 -1.22
C ALA A 110 11.33 -3.45 0.13
N GLN A 111 10.97 -2.20 0.45
CA GLN A 111 11.52 -1.48 1.61
C GLN A 111 11.04 -2.00 2.98
N LYS A 112 9.87 -2.67 3.06
CA LYS A 112 9.26 -3.17 4.31
C LYS A 112 9.34 -2.15 5.47
N PRO A 113 8.79 -0.94 5.30
CA PRO A 113 8.92 0.15 6.28
C PRO A 113 8.33 -0.24 7.63
N THR A 114 8.93 0.28 8.70
CA THR A 114 8.41 0.15 10.08
C THR A 114 7.83 1.44 10.63
N LYS A 115 8.24 2.62 10.12
CA LYS A 115 7.67 3.91 10.55
C LYS A 115 6.39 4.23 9.79
N LEU A 116 5.36 4.72 10.50
CA LEU A 116 4.07 5.09 9.92
C LEU A 116 4.18 6.17 8.82
N THR A 117 5.07 7.15 8.98
CA THR A 117 5.27 8.23 7.98
C THR A 117 5.90 7.72 6.69
N GLU A 118 6.89 6.82 6.80
CA GLU A 118 7.53 6.16 5.65
C GLU A 118 6.53 5.23 4.94
N LEU A 119 5.78 4.43 5.71
CA LEU A 119 4.74 3.54 5.22
C LEU A 119 3.64 4.30 4.47
N LYS A 120 3.09 5.39 5.02
CA LYS A 120 2.13 6.27 4.34
C LYS A 120 2.64 6.81 3.01
N THR A 121 3.90 7.25 3.00
CA THR A 121 4.53 7.80 1.79
C THR A 121 4.65 6.72 0.72
N LEU A 122 5.21 5.56 1.07
CA LEU A 122 5.40 4.44 0.13
C LEU A 122 4.08 3.84 -0.37
N THR A 123 3.05 3.72 0.48
CA THR A 123 1.71 3.29 0.08
C THR A 123 1.10 4.26 -0.93
N SER A 124 1.09 5.57 -0.62
CA SER A 124 0.53 6.60 -1.50
C SER A 124 1.26 6.67 -2.86
N GLU A 125 2.59 6.70 -2.84
CA GLU A 125 3.40 6.74 -4.08
C GLU A 125 3.20 5.49 -4.93
N SER A 126 3.19 4.29 -4.32
CA SER A 126 3.02 3.04 -5.07
C SER A 126 1.60 2.83 -5.61
N GLN A 127 0.56 3.25 -4.87
CA GLN A 127 -0.81 3.29 -5.38
C GLN A 127 -0.96 4.26 -6.55
N GLN A 128 -0.41 5.47 -6.44
CA GLN A 128 -0.45 6.46 -7.52
C GLN A 128 0.31 5.98 -8.77
N ALA A 129 1.46 5.33 -8.58
CA ALA A 129 2.26 4.75 -9.64
C ALA A 129 1.52 3.58 -10.34
N LEU A 130 0.89 2.67 -9.58
CA LEU A 130 0.03 1.62 -10.15
C LEU A 130 -1.16 2.20 -10.93
N ALA A 131 -1.81 3.24 -10.42
CA ALA A 131 -2.95 3.87 -11.10
C ALA A 131 -2.56 4.48 -12.46
N LYS A 132 -1.37 5.10 -12.56
CA LYS A 132 -0.80 5.58 -13.84
C LYS A 132 -0.49 4.42 -14.80
N LEU A 133 0.06 3.32 -14.27
CA LEU A 133 0.42 2.14 -15.04
C LEU A 133 -0.78 1.28 -15.50
N ALA A 134 -1.95 1.40 -14.85
CA ALA A 134 -3.10 0.53 -15.07
C ALA A 134 -3.55 0.39 -16.53
N LYS A 135 -3.51 1.49 -17.31
CA LYS A 135 -3.88 1.48 -18.73
C LYS A 135 -2.73 1.13 -19.67
N GLN A 136 -1.49 1.43 -19.26
CA GLN A 136 -0.32 1.31 -20.11
C GLN A 136 0.34 -0.07 -20.01
N LYS A 137 0.40 -0.63 -18.79
CA LYS A 137 1.23 -1.79 -18.42
C LYS A 137 0.45 -2.79 -17.54
N PRO A 138 -0.68 -3.36 -18.04
CA PRO A 138 -1.59 -4.17 -17.21
C PRO A 138 -0.93 -5.40 -16.56
N THR A 139 0.05 -6.05 -17.21
CA THR A 139 0.75 -7.21 -16.64
C THR A 139 1.59 -6.84 -15.41
N PHE A 140 2.23 -5.66 -15.42
CA PHE A 140 2.92 -5.13 -14.23
C PHE A 140 1.94 -4.91 -13.09
N VAL A 141 0.81 -4.26 -13.37
CA VAL A 141 -0.22 -3.99 -12.37
C VAL A 141 -0.76 -5.29 -11.77
N GLN A 142 -1.09 -6.29 -12.59
CA GLN A 142 -1.51 -7.60 -12.09
C GLN A 142 -0.45 -8.27 -11.20
N THR A 143 0.84 -8.10 -11.51
CA THR A 143 1.95 -8.69 -10.74
C THR A 143 2.13 -8.02 -9.37
N TYR A 144 1.98 -6.68 -9.30
CA TYR A 144 2.30 -5.89 -8.11
C TYR A 144 1.09 -5.41 -7.28
N GLN A 145 -0.14 -5.48 -7.81
CA GLN A 145 -1.35 -4.99 -7.14
C GLN A 145 -1.55 -5.59 -5.75
N LYS A 146 -1.34 -6.92 -5.59
CA LYS A 146 -1.44 -7.57 -4.28
C LYS A 146 -0.42 -7.03 -3.28
N GLN A 147 0.80 -6.78 -3.72
CA GLN A 147 1.89 -6.31 -2.85
C GLN A 147 1.69 -4.85 -2.41
N VAL A 148 1.14 -4.01 -3.29
CA VAL A 148 0.75 -2.63 -2.93
C VAL A 148 -0.50 -2.62 -2.03
N ALA A 149 -1.45 -3.55 -2.22
CA ALA A 149 -2.55 -3.73 -1.28
C ALA A 149 -2.04 -4.12 0.11
N GLN A 150 -1.05 -5.04 0.20
CA GLN A 150 -0.41 -5.40 1.47
C GLN A 150 0.28 -4.22 2.18
N LEU A 151 0.81 -3.23 1.45
CA LEU A 151 1.31 -1.97 2.04
C LEU A 151 0.17 -1.11 2.60
N SER A 152 -0.98 -1.07 1.90
CA SER A 152 -2.19 -0.39 2.37
C SER A 152 -2.78 -1.05 3.63
N ASP A 153 -2.79 -2.38 3.69
CA ASP A 153 -3.26 -3.14 4.86
C ASP A 153 -2.33 -2.91 6.07
N GLN A 154 -1.02 -2.86 5.84
CA GLN A 154 -0.02 -2.45 6.83
C GLN A 154 -0.29 -1.04 7.35
N GLU A 155 -0.51 -0.07 6.46
CA GLU A 155 -0.79 1.31 6.86
C GLU A 155 -2.07 1.40 7.71
N ALA A 156 -3.15 0.74 7.27
CA ALA A 156 -4.42 0.73 7.97
C ALA A 156 -4.30 0.11 9.37
N ALA A 157 -3.53 -0.97 9.52
CA ALA A 157 -3.29 -1.61 10.80
C ALA A 157 -2.45 -0.74 11.75
N VAL A 158 -1.38 -0.10 11.28
CA VAL A 158 -0.60 0.85 12.11
C VAL A 158 -1.44 2.09 12.45
N ALA A 159 -2.31 2.55 11.54
CA ALA A 159 -3.27 3.61 11.83
C ALA A 159 -4.30 3.22 12.90
N LYS A 160 -4.70 1.93 12.97
CA LYS A 160 -5.51 1.41 14.08
C LYS A 160 -4.76 1.43 15.40
N VAL A 161 -3.49 1.02 15.43
CA VAL A 161 -2.65 1.14 16.64
C VAL A 161 -2.51 2.61 17.05
N ALA A 162 -2.16 3.50 16.12
CA ALA A 162 -2.04 4.94 16.38
C ALA A 162 -3.35 5.57 16.85
N SER A 163 -4.50 5.04 16.44
CA SER A 163 -5.80 5.53 16.93
C SER A 163 -6.04 5.27 18.43
N LEU A 164 -5.25 4.41 19.07
CA LEU A 164 -5.28 4.20 20.53
C LEU A 164 -4.50 5.28 21.31
N PHE A 165 -3.73 6.14 20.64
CA PHE A 165 -2.81 7.10 21.27
C PHE A 165 -3.14 8.56 20.92
N THR A 166 -2.75 9.49 21.79
CA THR A 166 -2.80 10.94 21.52
C THR A 166 -1.58 11.41 20.72
N ASP A 167 -0.44 10.72 20.87
CA ASP A 167 0.86 11.05 20.30
C ASP A 167 1.26 10.13 19.13
N ALA A 168 2.31 10.54 18.39
CA ALA A 168 2.82 9.79 17.24
C ALA A 168 3.90 8.75 17.59
N ASP A 169 4.44 8.79 18.81
CA ASP A 169 5.50 7.91 19.30
C ASP A 169 4.95 6.73 20.12
N PHE A 170 3.62 6.63 20.26
CA PHE A 170 2.90 5.59 21.01
C PHE A 170 3.31 5.58 22.49
N LYS A 171 3.16 6.71 23.18
CA LYS A 171 3.57 6.93 24.59
C LYS A 171 2.41 7.27 25.51
N GLU A 172 1.39 7.95 25.01
CA GLU A 172 0.20 8.40 25.74
C GLU A 172 -1.05 7.73 25.16
N PRO A 173 -1.51 6.62 25.74
CA PRO A 173 -2.82 6.05 25.39
C PRO A 173 -3.94 7.05 25.65
N LYS A 174 -4.99 7.00 24.85
CA LYS A 174 -6.22 7.77 25.10
C LYS A 174 -6.91 7.25 26.38
N SER A 175 -7.50 8.15 27.14
CA SER A 175 -8.42 7.79 28.23
C SER A 175 -9.71 7.19 27.66
N GLY A 176 -10.33 6.29 28.42
CA GLY A 176 -11.62 5.68 28.08
C GLY A 176 -11.59 4.72 26.89
N LEU A 177 -10.43 4.15 26.54
CA LEU A 177 -10.28 3.14 25.49
C LEU A 177 -11.14 1.90 25.77
N SER A 178 -11.88 1.44 24.76
CA SER A 178 -12.66 0.22 24.86
C SER A 178 -11.84 -1.05 24.50
N THR A 179 -12.15 -2.17 25.13
CA THR A 179 -11.55 -3.47 24.84
C THR A 179 -11.68 -3.86 23.36
N SER A 180 -12.77 -3.46 22.71
CA SER A 180 -13.02 -3.74 21.29
C SER A 180 -12.09 -2.95 20.35
N GLU A 181 -11.75 -1.70 20.66
CA GLU A 181 -10.77 -0.93 19.89
C GLU A 181 -9.37 -1.55 19.96
N ILE A 182 -8.96 -1.96 21.17
CA ILE A 182 -7.66 -2.60 21.42
C ILE A 182 -7.60 -3.97 20.73
N GLN A 183 -8.67 -4.76 20.80
CA GLN A 183 -8.75 -6.06 20.13
C GLN A 183 -8.80 -5.91 18.60
N ALA A 184 -9.43 -4.86 18.07
CA ALA A 184 -9.42 -4.56 16.64
C ALA A 184 -8.03 -4.17 16.12
N ALA A 185 -7.26 -3.39 16.88
CA ALA A 185 -5.87 -3.07 16.56
C ALA A 185 -4.98 -4.34 16.60
N LEU A 186 -5.17 -5.19 17.61
CA LEU A 186 -4.43 -6.46 17.74
C LEU A 186 -4.75 -7.43 16.60
N ALA A 187 -6.02 -7.52 16.20
CA ALA A 187 -6.44 -8.32 15.05
C ALA A 187 -5.83 -7.80 13.75
N ALA A 188 -5.83 -6.48 13.54
CA ALA A 188 -5.24 -5.85 12.35
C ALA A 188 -3.74 -6.19 12.23
N LEU A 189 -2.97 -6.09 13.32
CA LEU A 189 -1.54 -6.47 13.33
C LEU A 189 -1.29 -7.95 13.01
N LYS A 190 -2.13 -8.86 13.50
CA LYS A 190 -1.96 -10.32 13.27
C LYS A 190 -2.10 -10.73 11.80
N HIS A 191 -2.73 -9.91 10.97
CA HIS A 191 -2.94 -10.18 9.54
C HIS A 191 -1.91 -9.50 8.61
N ILE A 192 -0.94 -8.76 9.18
CA ILE A 192 0.12 -8.08 8.42
C ILE A 192 1.22 -9.05 7.93
N ASP A 193 1.56 -8.99 6.64
CA ASP A 193 2.70 -9.70 6.01
C ASP A 193 4.06 -8.97 6.22
N ASN A 194 4.31 -8.52 7.46
CA ASN A 194 5.50 -7.78 7.90
C ASN A 194 5.67 -7.94 9.42
N GLN A 195 6.28 -9.06 9.84
CA GLN A 195 6.46 -9.37 11.27
C GLN A 195 7.27 -8.32 12.03
N GLN A 196 8.30 -7.71 11.42
CA GLN A 196 9.11 -6.69 12.08
C GLN A 196 8.29 -5.45 12.47
N LEU A 197 7.33 -5.06 11.63
CA LEU A 197 6.36 -4.01 11.95
C LEU A 197 5.38 -4.46 13.05
N ALA A 198 4.91 -5.71 13.00
CA ALA A 198 4.02 -6.26 14.01
C ALA A 198 4.66 -6.31 15.40
N ASP A 199 5.88 -6.84 15.49
CA ASP A 199 6.67 -6.93 16.72
C ASP A 199 7.01 -5.56 17.31
N GLN A 200 7.20 -4.53 16.48
CA GLN A 200 7.41 -3.16 16.93
C GLN A 200 6.16 -2.51 17.52
N MET A 201 4.96 -2.86 17.02
CA MET A 201 3.69 -2.28 17.45
C MET A 201 3.01 -3.05 18.59
N LEU A 202 3.35 -4.33 18.81
CA LEU A 202 2.81 -5.14 19.91
C LEU A 202 3.02 -4.51 21.32
N PRO A 203 4.19 -3.95 21.66
CA PRO A 203 4.37 -3.23 22.93
C PRO A 203 3.41 -2.05 23.12
N ALA A 204 3.11 -1.31 22.05
CA ALA A 204 2.14 -0.21 22.11
C ALA A 204 0.73 -0.71 22.46
N ILE A 205 0.29 -1.82 21.86
CA ILE A 205 -0.99 -2.43 22.24
C ILE A 205 -1.01 -2.87 23.71
N ALA A 206 0.09 -3.42 24.23
CA ALA A 206 0.18 -3.79 25.64
C ALA A 206 0.08 -2.55 26.56
N THR A 207 0.71 -1.43 26.20
CA THR A 207 0.58 -0.15 26.93
C THR A 207 -0.85 0.37 26.91
N ALA A 208 -1.54 0.33 25.76
CA ALA A 208 -2.94 0.73 25.66
C ALA A 208 -3.88 -0.19 26.46
N GLN A 209 -3.61 -1.50 26.50
CA GLN A 209 -4.36 -2.47 27.28
C GLN A 209 -4.23 -2.27 28.79
N GLN A 210 -3.03 -1.91 29.27
CA GLN A 210 -2.81 -1.56 30.66
C GLN A 210 -3.59 -0.29 31.04
N ALA A 211 -3.47 0.79 30.25
CA ALA A 211 -4.15 2.06 30.51
C ALA A 211 -5.69 1.91 30.56
N ALA A 212 -6.28 1.16 29.63
CA ALA A 212 -7.72 0.87 29.64
C ALA A 212 -8.18 0.10 30.89
N SER A 213 -7.32 -0.73 31.46
CA SER A 213 -7.61 -1.46 32.70
C SER A 213 -7.56 -0.53 33.92
N ASP A 214 -6.57 0.35 33.98
CA ASP A 214 -6.36 1.27 35.10
C ASP A 214 -7.46 2.36 35.19
N ASP A 215 -7.96 2.85 34.05
CA ASP A 215 -9.13 3.76 33.99
C ASP A 215 -10.38 3.12 34.61
N THR A 216 -10.65 1.84 34.32
CA THR A 216 -11.80 1.13 34.91
C THR A 216 -11.66 0.89 36.41
N SER A 217 -10.44 0.64 36.90
CA SER A 217 -10.14 0.44 38.33
C SER A 217 -10.33 1.74 39.14
N SER A 218 -9.90 2.88 38.59
CA SER A 218 -10.04 4.19 39.26
C SER A 218 -11.50 4.66 39.36
N ALA A 219 -12.36 4.25 38.42
CA ALA A 219 -13.80 4.52 38.49
C ALA A 219 -14.49 3.79 39.66
N GLU A 220 -14.16 2.51 39.91
CA GLU A 220 -14.75 1.74 41.02
C GLU A 220 -14.16 2.11 42.39
N ALA A 221 -12.91 2.56 42.45
CA ALA A 221 -12.31 3.07 43.69
C ALA A 221 -13.05 4.29 44.29
N SER A 222 -13.80 5.03 43.47
CA SER A 222 -14.49 6.26 43.88
C SER A 222 -15.88 6.03 44.51
N VAL A 223 -16.41 4.80 44.51
CA VAL A 223 -17.72 4.46 45.10
C VAL A 223 -17.65 3.80 46.49
N SER A 224 -16.46 3.67 47.09
CA SER A 224 -16.28 3.07 48.43
C SER A 224 -15.45 3.93 49.40
N SER A 225 -15.90 5.16 49.66
CA SER A 225 -15.37 5.99 50.77
C SER A 225 -16.40 6.91 51.43
N SER A 226 -17.60 6.39 51.74
CA SER A 226 -18.47 6.97 52.77
C SER A 226 -18.27 6.23 54.10
N THR A 227 -17.23 6.63 54.84
CA THR A 227 -16.96 6.15 56.20
C THR A 227 -18.00 6.70 57.19
N VAL A 228 -18.93 5.86 57.63
CA VAL A 228 -19.69 6.08 58.87
C VAL A 228 -19.09 5.25 60.00
N PRO A 229 -18.65 5.87 61.12
CA PRO A 229 -18.08 5.12 62.24
C PRO A 229 -19.19 4.49 63.10
N SER A 230 -19.05 3.19 63.40
CA SER A 230 -19.97 2.47 64.28
C SER A 230 -19.96 2.99 65.71
N SER A 231 -21.14 3.12 66.32
CA SER A 231 -21.32 3.02 67.77
C SER A 231 -22.67 2.38 68.11
N SER A 232 -22.65 1.42 69.03
CA SER A 232 -23.80 0.56 69.36
C SER A 232 -24.53 1.03 70.62
N ALA A 233 -25.88 1.03 70.60
CA ALA A 233 -26.71 0.93 71.81
C ALA A 233 -28.15 0.48 71.46
N SER A 234 -28.80 -0.22 72.40
CA SER A 234 -30.07 -0.96 72.22
C SER A 234 -31.34 -0.09 72.25
N GLY A 235 -32.44 -0.58 71.66
CA GLY A 235 -33.78 0.00 71.82
C GLY A 235 -34.91 -0.77 71.12
N SER A 236 -35.78 -1.39 71.91
CA SER A 236 -36.91 -2.29 71.61
C SER A 236 -37.98 -1.87 70.58
N GLU A 237 -38.67 -2.89 70.02
CA GLU A 237 -40.13 -2.92 69.67
C GLU A 237 -40.66 -1.98 68.55
N SER A 238 -41.63 -2.33 67.70
CA SER A 238 -42.40 -3.58 67.51
C SER A 238 -43.05 -3.65 66.10
N SER A 239 -43.34 -4.87 65.64
CA SER A 239 -44.40 -5.29 64.68
C SER A 239 -44.91 -4.34 63.56
N ALA A 240 -44.81 -4.78 62.29
CA ALA A 240 -45.99 -4.96 61.41
C ALA A 240 -45.68 -5.74 60.12
N THR A 241 -46.46 -6.81 59.91
CA THR A 241 -46.85 -7.47 58.65
C THR A 241 -46.50 -6.77 57.31
N ASN A 242 -45.95 -7.53 56.35
CA ASN A 242 -46.79 -8.30 55.41
C ASN A 242 -46.01 -9.41 54.68
N SER A 243 -46.70 -10.49 54.33
CA SER A 243 -46.20 -11.62 53.54
C SER A 243 -46.21 -11.29 52.04
N GLN A 244 -45.33 -11.92 51.24
CA GLN A 244 -45.70 -13.14 50.47
C GLN A 244 -44.69 -13.42 49.33
N SER A 245 -44.30 -14.69 49.23
CA SER A 245 -43.41 -15.22 48.19
C SER A 245 -44.06 -15.21 46.80
N THR A 246 -43.28 -15.21 45.72
CA THR A 246 -43.08 -16.40 44.86
C THR A 246 -42.11 -16.13 43.70
N SER A 247 -41.52 -17.20 43.19
CA SER A 247 -40.57 -17.23 42.08
C SER A 247 -41.23 -17.56 40.74
N SER A 248 -40.39 -17.62 39.69
CA SER A 248 -40.59 -18.32 38.42
C SER A 248 -41.20 -17.49 37.28
N GLY A 249 -40.47 -17.39 36.17
CA GLY A 249 -40.90 -16.69 34.97
C GLY A 249 -41.44 -17.63 33.89
N SER A 250 -41.67 -17.10 32.70
CA SER A 250 -41.75 -17.86 31.43
C SER A 250 -41.66 -16.91 30.24
N SER A 251 -41.09 -17.41 29.14
CA SER A 251 -41.07 -16.76 27.83
C SER A 251 -42.34 -17.11 27.05
N THR A 252 -42.90 -16.16 26.29
CA THR A 252 -43.66 -16.31 25.01
C THR A 252 -44.12 -14.91 24.58
N SER A 253 -43.81 -14.39 23.40
CA SER A 253 -44.33 -14.71 22.04
C SER A 253 -45.62 -13.95 21.67
N ASN A 254 -45.47 -12.98 20.77
CA ASN A 254 -46.47 -12.31 19.91
C ASN A 254 -45.62 -11.59 18.81
N GLU A 255 -45.73 -11.74 17.48
CA GLU A 255 -46.86 -12.08 16.56
C GLU A 255 -48.07 -11.13 16.75
N SER A 256 -48.61 -10.38 15.77
CA SER A 256 -48.30 -10.16 14.33
C SER A 256 -48.63 -8.67 13.99
N ASP A 257 -48.59 -8.07 12.79
CA ASP A 257 -48.70 -8.44 11.35
C ASP A 257 -47.63 -7.67 10.52
N GLN A 258 -47.33 -7.90 9.22
CA GLN A 258 -48.13 -8.02 7.97
C GLN A 258 -48.80 -6.67 7.55
N SER A 259 -48.72 -6.17 6.31
CA SER A 259 -48.75 -6.84 4.99
C SER A 259 -48.04 -5.98 3.91
N GLN A 260 -47.24 -6.57 3.02
CA GLN A 260 -47.55 -6.93 1.60
C GLN A 260 -47.34 -5.79 0.58
N GLN A 261 -46.39 -5.94 -0.36
CA GLN A 261 -46.47 -6.55 -1.72
C GLN A 261 -47.07 -5.62 -2.78
N GLU A 262 -46.31 -5.38 -3.85
CA GLU A 262 -46.50 -5.97 -5.19
C GLU A 262 -45.07 -6.19 -5.77
N SER A 263 -44.69 -7.34 -6.33
CA SER A 263 -45.20 -8.03 -7.54
C SER A 263 -44.91 -7.25 -8.83
N SER A 264 -44.55 -7.82 -9.98
CA SER A 264 -43.99 -9.12 -10.38
C SER A 264 -43.75 -9.03 -11.89
N ASN A 265 -42.62 -9.53 -12.44
CA ASN A 265 -42.68 -10.14 -13.77
C ASN A 265 -41.49 -11.07 -14.07
N SER A 266 -41.78 -12.35 -14.22
CA SER A 266 -41.05 -13.29 -15.07
C SER A 266 -41.37 -12.97 -16.56
N SER A 267 -40.77 -13.56 -17.61
CA SER A 267 -40.42 -14.97 -17.81
C SER A 267 -39.58 -15.16 -19.09
N SER A 268 -38.97 -16.34 -19.20
CA SER A 268 -38.67 -17.05 -20.47
C SER A 268 -37.52 -16.54 -21.38
N ALA A 269 -36.87 -17.34 -22.24
CA ALA A 269 -36.39 -18.73 -22.23
C ALA A 269 -36.00 -19.16 -23.67
N SER A 270 -35.03 -20.09 -23.79
CA SER A 270 -34.81 -21.04 -24.92
C SER A 270 -34.04 -20.62 -26.19
N SER A 271 -33.17 -21.56 -26.62
CA SER A 271 -32.80 -21.91 -28.02
C SER A 271 -31.92 -20.92 -28.83
N ALA A 272 -30.77 -21.25 -29.45
CA ALA A 272 -30.16 -22.43 -30.10
C ALA A 272 -30.07 -22.29 -31.64
N SER A 273 -29.06 -22.93 -32.25
CA SER A 273 -28.77 -23.05 -33.71
C SER A 273 -28.22 -21.79 -34.43
N SER A 274 -27.56 -21.84 -35.60
CA SER A 274 -26.47 -22.70 -36.14
C SER A 274 -26.12 -22.27 -37.58
N SER A 275 -24.84 -22.34 -38.02
CA SER A 275 -24.41 -22.26 -39.44
C SER A 275 -24.69 -20.92 -40.16
N SER A 276 -24.20 -20.55 -41.35
CA SER A 276 -23.09 -21.00 -42.22
C SER A 276 -22.80 -19.95 -43.32
N SER A 277 -21.63 -20.06 -43.98
CA SER A 277 -21.36 -19.75 -45.40
C SER A 277 -21.57 -18.35 -46.01
N GLN A 278 -20.47 -17.87 -46.62
CA GLN A 278 -20.34 -17.10 -47.87
C GLN A 278 -20.81 -15.63 -47.96
N GLY A 279 -19.87 -14.82 -48.45
CA GLY A 279 -19.96 -13.44 -48.93
C GLY A 279 -18.59 -13.06 -49.48
#